data_AF-A0A9N8ZI20-F1
#
_entry.id   AF-A0A9N8ZI20-F1
#
_cell.length_a   1.000
_cell.length_b   1.000
_cell.length_c   1.000
_cell.angle_alpha   90.00
_cell.angle_beta   90.00
_cell.angle_gamma   90.00
#
_symmetry.space_group_name_H-M   'P 1'
#
loop_
_entity.id
_entity.type
_entity.pdbx_description
1 polymer ?
#
loop_
_entity_poly.entity_id
_entity_poly.type
_entity_poly.pdbx_seq_one_letter_code
_entity_poly.pdbx_strand_id
1 'polypeptide(L)'
;MASLLLNAVRLSRTQGIRSSQIRFASTTAAVAEKSGQVAKSVQNLVTKTTALRKPILYNAAVVKELVKEVWKREDLSPPSLAQIEEARTYLQKTIRWKYIKSLSLYDYARIGIRSVEVAGFFFIGEVIGRRSLIGYNV
;
A
#
# COMPACT_ATOMS: atom_id res chain seq x y z
N MET A 1 47.23 -54.84 43.49
CA MET A 1 47.59 -53.82 42.48
C MET A 1 46.79 -53.95 41.17
N ALA A 2 46.64 -55.14 40.57
CA ALA A 2 45.97 -55.30 39.27
C ALA A 2 44.47 -54.91 39.22
N SER A 3 43.72 -55.13 40.32
CA SER A 3 42.27 -54.84 40.37
C SER A 3 41.93 -53.33 40.35
N LEU A 4 42.81 -52.48 40.89
CA LEU A 4 42.63 -51.02 40.90
C LEU A 4 42.79 -50.39 39.51
N LEU A 5 43.73 -50.91 38.71
CA LEU A 5 43.96 -50.43 37.35
C LEU A 5 42.80 -50.78 36.41
N LEU A 6 42.17 -51.95 36.59
CA LEU A 6 41.02 -52.38 35.80
C LEU A 6 39.79 -51.48 36.02
N ASN A 7 39.57 -51.05 37.26
CA ASN A 7 38.48 -50.12 37.61
C ASN A 7 38.73 -48.70 37.09
N ALA A 8 39.97 -48.20 37.15
CA ALA A 8 40.32 -46.88 36.63
C ALA A 8 40.14 -46.78 35.10
N VAL A 9 40.47 -47.84 34.37
CA VAL A 9 40.28 -47.93 32.90
C VAL A 9 38.78 -47.99 32.54
N ARG A 10 37.97 -48.71 33.31
CA ARG A 10 36.50 -48.75 33.13
C ARG A 10 35.85 -47.39 33.35
N LEU A 11 36.25 -46.67 34.39
CA LEU A 11 35.75 -45.33 34.71
C LEU A 11 36.13 -44.30 33.64
N SER A 12 37.35 -44.35 33.12
CA SER A 12 37.80 -43.45 32.06
C SER A 12 37.05 -43.69 30.74
N ARG A 13 36.76 -44.95 30.39
CA ARG A 13 35.92 -45.28 29.22
C ARG A 13 34.46 -44.82 29.37
N THR A 14 33.87 -44.96 30.56
CA THR A 14 32.49 -44.49 30.80
C THR A 14 32.39 -42.97 30.82
N GLN A 15 33.40 -42.25 31.31
CA GLN A 15 33.49 -40.79 31.24
C GLN A 15 33.59 -40.28 29.78
N GLY A 16 34.37 -40.97 28.93
CA GLY A 16 34.49 -40.66 27.50
C GLY A 16 33.19 -40.86 26.70
N ILE A 17 32.40 -41.89 27.04
CA ILE A 17 31.10 -42.17 26.38
C ILE A 17 30.02 -41.17 26.83
N ARG A 18 30.04 -40.75 28.10
CA ARG A 18 29.09 -39.75 28.62
C ARG A 18 29.33 -38.36 28.02
N SER A 19 30.58 -37.94 27.92
CA SER A 19 30.94 -36.61 27.38
C SER A 19 30.62 -36.46 25.88
N SER A 20 30.76 -37.52 25.09
CA SER A 20 30.34 -37.50 23.68
C SER A 20 28.82 -37.42 23.54
N GLN A 21 28.04 -38.20 24.30
CA GLN A 21 26.57 -38.10 24.30
C GLN A 21 26.06 -36.71 24.70
N ILE A 22 26.68 -36.07 25.71
CA ILE A 22 26.33 -34.70 26.13
C ILE A 22 26.61 -33.69 25.01
N ARG A 23 27.72 -33.83 24.28
CA ARG A 23 28.03 -32.97 23.13
C ARG A 23 27.00 -33.11 22.03
N PHE A 24 26.65 -34.33 21.62
CA PHE A 24 25.61 -34.55 20.60
C PHE A 24 24.26 -33.95 21.01
N ALA A 25 23.81 -34.21 22.24
CA ALA A 25 22.56 -33.67 22.76
C ALA A 25 22.55 -32.12 22.81
N SER A 26 23.68 -31.50 23.17
CA SER A 26 23.83 -30.04 23.18
C SER A 26 23.80 -29.43 21.78
N THR A 27 24.35 -30.12 20.77
CA THR A 27 24.32 -29.65 19.38
C THR A 27 22.91 -29.74 18.77
N THR A 28 22.18 -30.83 19.03
CA THR A 28 20.77 -30.95 18.59
C THR A 28 19.86 -29.93 19.28
N ALA A 29 20.08 -29.65 20.56
CA ALA A 29 19.37 -28.60 21.29
C ALA A 29 19.63 -27.21 20.70
N ALA A 30 20.90 -26.88 20.39
CA ALA A 30 21.26 -25.60 19.78
C ALA A 30 20.66 -25.41 18.37
N VAL A 31 20.56 -26.48 17.58
CA VAL A 31 19.91 -26.45 16.26
C VAL A 31 18.39 -26.30 16.39
N ALA A 32 17.76 -26.95 17.38
CA ALA A 32 16.34 -26.81 17.68
C ALA A 32 15.97 -25.40 18.21
N GLU A 33 16.85 -24.77 18.99
CA GLU A 33 16.65 -23.39 19.45
C GLU A 33 16.76 -22.38 18.31
N LYS A 34 17.77 -22.53 17.43
CA LYS A 34 17.94 -21.68 16.25
C LYS A 34 16.79 -21.83 15.26
N SER A 35 16.30 -23.06 15.02
CA SER A 35 15.13 -23.28 14.16
C SER A 35 13.85 -22.72 14.80
N GLY A 36 13.71 -22.81 16.13
CA GLY A 36 12.64 -22.17 16.87
C GLY A 36 12.67 -20.64 16.81
N GLN A 37 13.85 -20.01 16.82
CA GLN A 37 14.00 -18.55 16.65
C GLN A 37 13.67 -18.08 15.23
N VAL A 38 14.05 -18.84 14.21
CA VAL A 38 13.67 -18.55 12.81
C VAL A 38 12.17 -18.71 12.62
N ALA A 39 11.58 -19.78 13.13
CA ALA A 39 10.14 -20.00 13.10
C ALA A 39 9.37 -18.87 13.80
N LYS A 40 9.82 -18.43 14.98
CA LYS A 40 9.25 -17.29 15.71
C LYS A 40 9.38 -15.98 14.92
N SER A 41 10.50 -15.75 14.24
CA SER A 41 10.72 -14.54 13.44
C SER A 41 9.78 -14.48 12.23
N VAL A 42 9.63 -15.60 11.51
CA VAL A 42 8.68 -15.74 10.40
C VAL A 42 7.24 -15.57 10.90
N GLN A 43 6.89 -16.24 12.02
CA GLN A 43 5.58 -16.10 12.64
C GLN A 43 5.28 -14.64 13.02
N ASN A 44 6.26 -13.92 13.57
CA ASN A 44 6.11 -12.51 13.94
C ASN A 44 5.88 -11.61 12.71
N LEU A 45 6.58 -11.84 11.60
CA LEU A 45 6.37 -11.09 10.36
C LEU A 45 4.99 -11.37 9.75
N VAL A 46 4.59 -12.64 9.67
CA VAL A 46 3.27 -13.03 9.18
C VAL A 46 2.16 -12.44 10.05
N THR A 47 2.34 -12.44 11.37
CA THR A 47 1.36 -11.89 12.31
C THR A 47 1.26 -10.37 12.18
N LYS A 48 2.38 -9.66 12.03
CA LYS A 48 2.40 -8.19 11.80
C LYS A 48 1.72 -7.81 10.48
N THR A 49 2.03 -8.50 9.38
CA THR A 49 1.40 -8.23 8.08
C THR A 49 -0.10 -8.55 8.10
N THR A 50 -0.49 -9.65 8.75
CA THR A 50 -1.91 -10.01 8.91
C THR A 50 -2.66 -9.03 9.81
N ALA A 51 -1.98 -8.49 10.84
CA ALA A 51 -2.53 -7.46 11.71
C ALA A 51 -2.77 -6.12 10.97
N LEU A 52 -1.89 -5.75 10.02
CA LEU A 52 -2.05 -4.54 9.20
C LEU A 52 -3.12 -4.66 8.12
N ARG A 53 -3.48 -5.88 7.69
CA ARG A 53 -4.52 -6.10 6.68
C ARG A 53 -5.88 -5.57 7.13
N LYS A 54 -6.26 -5.80 8.39
CA LYS A 54 -7.56 -5.37 8.94
C LYS A 54 -7.75 -3.85 8.90
N PRO A 55 -6.84 -3.00 9.44
CA PRO A 55 -7.02 -1.55 9.39
C PRO A 55 -6.92 -0.99 7.97
N ILE A 56 -6.07 -1.55 7.10
CA ILE A 56 -5.99 -1.10 5.70
C ILE A 56 -7.30 -1.35 4.96
N LEU A 57 -7.86 -2.56 5.07
CA LEU A 57 -9.13 -2.89 4.43
C LEU A 57 -10.29 -2.07 5.00
N TYR A 58 -10.30 -1.85 6.31
CA TYR A 58 -11.30 -1.00 6.95
C TYR A 58 -11.21 0.44 6.43
N ASN A 59 -10.03 1.06 6.44
CA ASN A 59 -9.83 2.43 5.96
C ASN A 59 -10.15 2.54 4.46
N ALA A 60 -9.77 1.54 3.66
CA ALA A 60 -10.12 1.51 2.24
C ALA A 60 -11.64 1.42 2.02
N ALA A 61 -12.36 0.66 2.85
CA ALA A 61 -13.82 0.59 2.79
C ALA A 61 -14.46 1.93 3.16
N VAL A 62 -13.96 2.62 4.18
CA VAL A 62 -14.43 3.97 4.56
C VAL A 62 -14.19 4.96 3.42
N VAL A 63 -12.98 4.99 2.85
CA VAL A 63 -12.65 5.85 1.70
C VAL A 63 -13.56 5.54 0.51
N LYS A 64 -13.85 4.26 0.24
CA LYS A 64 -14.76 3.87 -0.83
C LYS A 64 -16.17 4.44 -0.67
N GLU A 65 -16.73 4.39 0.55
CA GLU A 65 -18.05 4.97 0.80
C GLU A 65 -18.01 6.50 0.72
N LEU A 66 -16.94 7.14 1.21
CA LEU A 66 -16.75 8.59 1.06
C LEU A 66 -16.68 9.01 -0.41
N VAL A 67 -15.92 8.28 -1.24
CA VAL A 67 -15.82 8.55 -2.68
C VAL A 67 -17.19 8.42 -3.36
N LYS A 68 -18.00 7.41 -3.01
CA LYS A 68 -19.35 7.26 -3.57
C LYS A 68 -20.27 8.42 -3.20
N GLU A 69 -20.22 8.87 -1.95
CA GLU A 69 -21.05 9.98 -1.49
C GLU A 69 -20.67 11.27 -2.20
N VAL A 70 -19.36 11.57 -2.28
CA VAL A 70 -18.85 12.73 -3.03
C VAL A 70 -19.24 12.64 -4.50
N TRP A 71 -19.11 11.47 -5.12
CA TRP A 71 -19.48 11.26 -6.52
C TRP A 71 -20.95 11.63 -6.80
N LYS A 72 -21.86 11.18 -5.94
CA LYS A 72 -23.30 11.46 -6.08
C LYS A 72 -23.64 12.91 -5.74
N ARG A 73 -23.04 13.45 -4.68
CA ARG A 73 -23.38 14.77 -4.15
C ARG A 73 -22.82 15.90 -5.00
N GLU A 74 -21.67 15.70 -5.62
CA GLU A 74 -21.02 16.66 -6.52
C GLU A 74 -21.47 16.47 -7.98
N ASP A 75 -22.40 15.55 -8.25
CA ASP A 75 -22.89 15.21 -9.59
C ASP A 75 -21.74 15.03 -10.60
N LEU A 76 -20.74 14.22 -10.23
CA LEU A 76 -19.60 13.90 -11.09
C LEU A 76 -19.98 12.92 -12.23
N SER A 77 -21.26 12.55 -12.32
CA SER A 77 -21.81 11.82 -13.45
C SER A 77 -21.62 12.61 -14.75
N PRO A 78 -21.38 11.92 -15.88
CA PRO A 78 -21.51 12.57 -17.18
C PRO A 78 -22.91 13.17 -17.33
N PRO A 79 -23.04 14.44 -17.71
CA PRO A 79 -24.34 15.07 -17.89
C PRO A 79 -25.10 14.44 -19.06
N SER A 80 -26.42 14.57 -19.04
CA SER A 80 -27.26 14.15 -20.16
C SER A 80 -27.02 15.00 -21.41
N LEU A 81 -27.30 14.44 -22.59
CA LEU A 81 -27.15 15.16 -23.87
C LEU A 81 -27.97 16.45 -23.91
N ALA A 82 -29.15 16.47 -23.28
CA ALA A 82 -29.98 17.68 -23.19
C ALA A 82 -29.28 18.80 -22.40
N GLN A 83 -28.63 18.46 -21.27
CA GLN A 83 -27.86 19.43 -20.47
C GLN A 83 -26.64 19.96 -21.22
N ILE A 84 -26.01 19.13 -22.07
CA ILE A 84 -24.89 19.56 -22.91
C ILE A 84 -25.36 20.58 -23.94
N GLU A 85 -26.48 20.35 -24.62
CA GLU A 85 -27.04 21.30 -25.59
C GLU A 85 -27.50 22.61 -24.93
N GLU A 86 -28.05 22.53 -23.72
CA GLU A 86 -28.38 23.71 -22.91
C GLU A 86 -27.12 24.53 -22.58
N ALA A 87 -26.07 23.88 -22.06
CA ALA A 87 -24.81 24.53 -21.74
C ALA A 87 -24.16 25.16 -22.98
N ARG A 88 -24.19 24.48 -24.12
CA ARG A 88 -23.72 25.01 -25.41
C ARG A 88 -24.48 26.27 -25.82
N THR A 89 -25.81 26.24 -25.74
CA THR A 89 -26.67 27.37 -26.07
C THR A 89 -26.41 28.55 -25.12
N TYR A 90 -26.22 28.28 -23.83
CA TYR A 90 -25.88 29.30 -22.83
C TYR A 90 -24.52 29.96 -23.13
N LEU A 91 -23.50 29.16 -23.46
CA LEU A 91 -22.18 29.67 -23.83
C LEU A 91 -22.24 30.56 -25.07
N GLN A 92 -22.94 30.13 -26.12
CA GLN A 92 -23.10 30.93 -27.34
C GLN A 92 -23.78 32.28 -27.08
N LYS A 93 -24.75 32.34 -26.17
CA LYS A 93 -25.43 33.59 -25.79
C LYS A 93 -24.57 34.51 -24.92
N THR A 94 -23.68 33.93 -24.10
CA THR A 94 -22.93 34.65 -23.07
C THR A 94 -21.55 35.14 -23.56
N ILE A 95 -20.94 34.45 -24.52
CA ILE A 95 -19.68 34.87 -25.14
C ILE A 95 -19.94 36.05 -26.07
N ARG A 96 -20.06 37.23 -25.48
CA ARG A 96 -20.08 38.52 -26.17
C ARG A 96 -18.89 39.32 -25.69
N TRP A 97 -18.08 39.81 -26.62
CA TRP A 97 -16.89 40.63 -26.36
C TRP A 97 -17.13 41.81 -25.41
N LYS A 98 -18.35 42.34 -25.38
CA LYS A 98 -18.79 43.41 -24.47
C LYS A 98 -18.73 43.00 -22.98
N TYR A 99 -19.03 41.74 -22.66
CA TYR A 99 -19.06 41.25 -21.28
C TYR A 99 -17.67 40.91 -20.75
N ILE A 100 -16.76 40.49 -21.63
CA ILE A 100 -15.38 40.15 -21.25
C ILE A 100 -14.63 41.40 -20.76
N LYS A 101 -14.87 42.56 -21.39
CA LYS A 101 -14.22 43.82 -21.01
C LYS A 101 -14.74 44.46 -19.72
N SER A 102 -15.89 44.00 -19.22
CA SER A 102 -16.51 44.52 -17.99
C SER A 102 -16.30 43.64 -16.76
N LEU A 103 -15.46 42.60 -16.85
CA LEU A 103 -15.20 41.67 -15.75
C LEU A 103 -14.28 42.29 -14.70
N SER A 104 -14.55 41.99 -13.43
CA SER A 104 -13.69 42.37 -12.31
C SER A 104 -12.46 41.46 -12.24
N LEU A 105 -11.40 41.90 -11.55
CA LEU A 105 -10.24 41.07 -11.24
C LEU A 105 -10.64 39.75 -10.53
N TYR A 106 -11.66 39.82 -9.69
CA TYR A 106 -12.20 38.66 -8.98
C TYR A 106 -12.79 37.62 -9.95
N ASP A 107 -13.51 38.07 -10.98
CA ASP A 107 -14.10 37.17 -11.97
C ASP A 107 -13.03 36.48 -12.81
N TYR A 108 -11.97 37.21 -13.16
CA TYR A 108 -10.80 36.65 -13.84
C TYR A 108 -10.11 35.58 -12.99
N ALA A 109 -9.92 35.82 -11.69
CA ALA A 109 -9.33 34.82 -10.80
C ALA A 109 -10.19 33.55 -10.73
N ARG A 110 -11.52 33.70 -10.64
CA ARG A 110 -12.45 32.57 -10.60
C ARG A 110 -12.44 31.76 -11.90
N ILE A 111 -12.46 32.44 -13.05
CA ILE A 111 -12.37 31.80 -14.37
C ILE A 111 -11.01 31.09 -14.50
N GLY A 112 -9.93 31.73 -14.04
CA GLY A 112 -8.59 31.14 -14.00
C GLY A 112 -8.56 29.84 -13.22
N ILE A 113 -9.04 29.84 -11.97
CA ILE A 113 -9.11 28.63 -11.14
C ILE A 113 -9.94 27.54 -11.82
N ARG A 114 -11.13 27.88 -12.33
CA ARG A 114 -12.00 26.91 -13.00
C ARG A 114 -11.38 26.36 -14.29
N SER A 115 -10.60 27.17 -15.02
CA SER A 115 -9.88 26.71 -16.21
C SER A 115 -8.76 25.74 -15.87
N VAL A 116 -8.07 25.94 -14.73
CA VAL A 116 -7.06 25.01 -14.22
C VAL A 116 -7.70 23.68 -13.82
N GLU A 117 -8.88 23.70 -13.21
CA GLU A 117 -9.63 22.47 -12.90
C GLU A 117 -9.97 21.68 -14.18
N VAL A 118 -10.49 22.36 -15.22
CA VAL A 118 -10.80 21.73 -16.51
C VAL A 118 -9.54 21.16 -17.18
N ALA A 119 -8.42 21.90 -17.15
CA ALA A 119 -7.14 21.40 -17.66
C ALA A 119 -6.65 20.18 -16.87
N GLY A 120 -6.88 20.14 -15.55
CA GLY A 120 -6.60 18.98 -14.71
C GLY A 120 -7.34 17.73 -15.17
N PHE A 121 -8.65 17.84 -15.42
CA PHE A 121 -9.44 16.72 -15.97
C PHE A 121 -8.96 16.27 -17.35
N PHE A 122 -8.55 17.21 -18.21
CA PHE A 122 -7.98 16.88 -19.52
C PHE A 122 -6.71 16.01 -19.39
N PHE A 123 -5.77 16.39 -18.51
CA PHE A 123 -4.55 15.61 -18.28
C PHE A 123 -4.83 14.25 -17.63
N ILE A 124 -5.80 14.16 -16.71
CA ILE A 124 -6.25 12.86 -16.16
C ILE A 124 -6.78 11.96 -17.28
N GLY A 125 -7.58 12.52 -18.21
CA GLY A 125 -8.04 11.81 -19.39
C GLY A 125 -6.90 11.32 -20.27
N GLU A 126 -5.86 12.13 -20.47
CA GLU A 126 -4.66 11.77 -21.22
C GLU A 126 -3.86 10.64 -20.54
N VAL A 127 -3.72 10.67 -19.21
CA VAL A 127 -3.11 9.58 -18.41
C VAL A 127 -3.89 8.28 -18.59
N ILE A 128 -5.22 8.32 -18.51
CA ILE A 128 -6.08 7.14 -18.72
C ILE A 128 -5.97 6.64 -20.17
N GLY A 129 -6.00 7.53 -21.16
CA GLY A 129 -5.91 7.20 -22.58
C GLY A 129 -4.57 6.56 -22.95
N ARG A 130 -3.47 7.04 -22.36
CA ARG A 130 -2.12 6.48 -22.57
C ARG A 130 -1.79 5.30 -21.66
N ARG A 131 -2.54 5.10 -20.57
CA ARG A 131 -2.27 4.12 -19.51
C ARG A 131 -0.86 4.25 -18.90
N SER A 132 -0.31 5.47 -18.92
CA SER A 132 1.02 5.78 -18.35
C SER A 132 0.92 7.04 -17.51
N LEU A 133 1.52 6.98 -16.30
CA LEU A 133 1.61 8.12 -15.39
C LEU A 133 2.70 9.10 -15.80
N ILE A 134 3.75 8.63 -16.47
CA ILE A 134 4.94 9.41 -16.80
C ILE A 134 5.31 9.14 -18.26
N GLY A 135 5.12 10.13 -19.12
CA GLY A 135 5.53 10.07 -20.53
C GLY A 135 4.91 8.90 -21.33
N TYR A 136 5.32 8.81 -22.60
CA TYR A 136 5.04 7.64 -23.42
C TYR A 136 6.12 6.59 -23.16
N ASN A 137 5.71 5.33 -23.01
CA ASN A 137 6.63 4.20 -23.09
C ASN A 137 7.06 4.08 -24.57
N VAL A 138 8.21 4.66 -24.90
CA VAL A 138 8.93 4.47 -26.16
C VAL A 138 10.09 3.51 -25.95
#